data_AF-A0A239J9I7-F1
#
_entry.id   AF-A0A239J9I7-F1
#
_cell.length_a   1.000
_cell.length_b   1.000
_cell.length_c   1.000
_cell.angle_alpha   90.00
_cell.angle_beta   90.00
_cell.angle_gamma   90.00
#
_symmetry.space_group_name_H-M   'P 1'
#
loop_
_entity.id
_entity.type
_entity.pdbx_description
1 polymer ?
#
loop_
_entity_poly.entity_id
_entity_poly.type
_entity_poly.pdbx_seq_one_letter_code
_entity_poly.pdbx_strand_id
1 'polypeptide(L)'
;MNNQLFPCITFSFIALLGAASQANAYTHAERLAFLNDLPAVCFNNEADYKTYKTARDAHYASNKFGDFMPNVAQKQIDFDLKYSQPSPGADITLDASGSKVPSGHILYQWNNDKAATGATHKVAAGASGSTQTVSLWLMDEMCGINYSKKFPVVSK
;
A
#
# COMPACT_ATOMS: atom_id res chain seq x y z
N MET A 1 57.14 -48.84 23.20
CA MET A 1 57.39 -48.48 24.61
C MET A 1 57.70 -46.98 24.67
N ASN A 2 57.16 -46.31 25.70
CA ASN A 2 57.18 -44.86 26.02
C ASN A 2 56.18 -43.97 25.23
N ASN A 3 55.06 -43.58 25.84
CA ASN A 3 54.83 -42.50 26.84
C ASN A 3 54.91 -41.09 26.25
N GLN A 4 53.75 -40.44 26.09
CA GLN A 4 53.45 -39.11 26.66
C GLN A 4 51.93 -38.91 26.77
N LEU A 5 51.48 -38.62 27.99
CA LEU A 5 50.17 -38.07 28.37
C LEU A 5 50.13 -36.55 28.12
N PHE A 6 48.94 -35.96 27.92
CA PHE A 6 48.38 -34.72 28.55
C PHE A 6 47.15 -34.15 27.77
N PRO A 7 46.26 -33.29 28.35
CA PRO A 7 44.86 -33.66 28.62
C PRO A 7 43.80 -32.65 28.09
N CYS A 8 42.52 -32.92 28.43
CA CYS A 8 41.38 -31.97 28.54
C CYS A 8 40.87 -31.36 27.21
N ILE A 9 39.58 -31.22 26.91
CA ILE A 9 38.46 -30.69 27.70
C ILE A 9 37.16 -31.29 27.15
N THR A 10 36.32 -31.85 28.01
CA THR A 10 34.91 -32.20 27.71
C THR A 10 34.03 -30.97 27.93
N PHE A 11 33.43 -30.43 26.87
CA PHE A 11 32.29 -29.51 27.01
C PHE A 11 30.99 -30.29 26.86
N SER A 12 30.38 -30.61 27.99
CA SER A 12 28.95 -30.92 28.07
C SER A 12 28.19 -29.61 28.12
N PHE A 13 27.35 -29.32 27.13
CA PHE A 13 26.24 -28.40 27.28
C PHE A 13 24.95 -29.14 26.92
N ILE A 14 24.23 -29.54 27.97
CA ILE A 14 22.81 -29.81 27.90
C ILE A 14 22.13 -28.46 27.94
N ALA A 15 21.35 -28.12 26.91
CA ALA A 15 20.31 -27.11 27.00
C ALA A 15 19.02 -27.73 26.43
N LEU A 16 18.14 -28.03 27.38
CA LEU A 16 16.76 -28.43 27.22
C LEU A 16 15.90 -27.17 26.92
N LEU A 17 14.75 -27.40 26.28
CA LEU A 17 13.52 -26.59 26.29
C LEU A 17 13.45 -25.37 25.34
N GLY A 18 12.32 -25.29 24.65
CA GLY A 18 11.72 -24.00 24.30
C GLY A 18 11.00 -24.01 22.96
N ALA A 19 9.69 -24.22 22.99
CA ALA A 19 8.80 -24.12 21.84
C ALA A 19 9.01 -22.83 21.04
N ALA A 20 9.25 -22.95 19.74
CA ALA A 20 9.04 -21.84 18.82
C ALA A 20 7.58 -21.85 18.36
N SER A 21 6.65 -21.45 19.22
CA SER A 21 5.39 -20.89 18.75
C SER A 21 5.71 -19.50 18.19
N GLN A 22 6.04 -19.41 16.91
CA GLN A 22 6.04 -18.14 16.20
C GLN A 22 4.59 -17.71 15.95
N ALA A 23 3.88 -17.34 17.02
CA ALA A 23 2.84 -16.35 16.89
C ALA A 23 3.57 -15.01 16.89
N ASN A 24 3.62 -14.36 15.72
CA ASN A 24 4.16 -13.02 15.55
C ASN A 24 3.54 -12.08 16.59
N ALA A 25 4.27 -11.85 17.68
CA ALA A 25 3.98 -10.76 18.59
C ALA A 25 4.43 -9.48 17.87
N TYR A 26 3.54 -8.95 17.04
CA TYR A 26 3.69 -7.61 16.47
C TYR A 26 4.06 -6.64 17.58
N THR A 27 5.15 -5.92 17.37
CA THR A 27 5.70 -5.01 18.39
C THR A 27 4.70 -3.89 18.69
N HIS A 28 4.70 -3.38 19.92
CA HIS A 28 3.81 -2.28 20.32
C HIS A 28 3.98 -1.03 19.43
N ALA A 29 5.17 -0.84 18.85
CA ALA A 29 5.48 0.22 17.90
C ALA A 29 4.83 0.03 16.51
N GLU A 30 4.70 -1.20 16.01
CA GLU A 30 3.95 -1.48 14.77
C GLU A 30 2.43 -1.35 14.99
N ARG A 31 1.97 -1.62 16.21
CA ARG A 31 0.59 -1.33 16.63
C ARG A 31 0.30 0.18 16.66
N LEU A 32 1.31 1.02 16.85
CA LEU A 32 1.25 2.49 16.81
C LEU A 32 1.23 3.08 15.39
N ALA A 33 1.71 2.36 14.38
CA ALA A 33 1.56 2.80 12.98
C ALA A 33 0.11 2.67 12.46
N PHE A 34 -0.68 1.78 13.06
CA PHE A 34 -2.14 1.66 12.84
C PHE A 34 -2.95 2.66 13.71
N LEU A 35 -2.28 3.44 14.57
CA LEU A 35 -2.88 4.39 15.51
C LEU A 35 -2.80 5.86 15.07
N ASN A 36 -2.38 6.16 13.84
CA ASN A 36 -2.46 7.53 13.34
C ASN A 36 -3.91 7.86 13.03
N ASP A 37 -4.51 8.73 13.86
CA ASP A 37 -5.78 9.40 13.61
C ASP A 37 -5.84 9.87 12.15
N LEU A 38 -6.84 9.43 11.39
CA LEU A 38 -7.00 9.91 10.02
C LEU A 38 -7.13 11.44 10.07
N PRO A 39 -6.31 12.19 9.30
CA PRO A 39 -6.37 13.64 9.36
C PRO A 39 -7.72 14.14 8.83
N ALA A 40 -8.21 15.26 9.38
CA ALA A 40 -9.49 15.86 8.99
C ALA A 40 -9.60 16.11 7.46
N VAL A 41 -8.46 16.28 6.77
CA VAL A 41 -8.39 16.45 5.31
C VAL A 41 -9.02 15.28 4.54
N CYS A 42 -9.01 14.07 5.13
CA CYS A 42 -9.55 12.85 4.53
C CYS A 42 -11.09 12.80 4.51
N PHE A 43 -11.78 13.73 5.17
CA PHE A 43 -13.23 13.72 5.31
C PHE A 43 -13.87 14.85 4.51
N ASN A 44 -15.12 14.66 4.09
CA ASN A 44 -15.83 15.64 3.26
C ASN A 44 -16.10 16.95 4.01
N ASN A 45 -16.32 16.85 5.32
CA ASN A 45 -16.60 17.96 6.21
C ASN A 45 -16.20 17.64 7.65
N GLU A 46 -16.30 18.64 8.53
CA GLU A 46 -15.95 18.51 9.95
C GLU A 46 -16.88 17.55 10.72
N ALA A 47 -18.16 17.44 10.33
CA ALA A 47 -19.11 16.55 10.99
C ALA A 47 -18.77 15.07 10.76
N ASP A 48 -18.32 14.71 9.55
CA ASP A 48 -17.82 13.37 9.23
C ASP A 48 -16.58 13.05 10.08
N TYR A 49 -15.62 13.98 10.16
CA TYR A 49 -14.43 13.79 10.99
C TYR A 49 -14.77 13.61 12.47
N LYS A 50 -15.70 14.41 13.02
CA LYS A 50 -16.19 14.25 14.41
C LYS A 50 -16.87 12.90 14.63
N THR A 51 -17.68 12.45 13.67
CA THR A 51 -18.34 11.15 13.73
C THR A 51 -17.32 10.02 13.73
N TYR A 52 -16.30 10.11 12.87
CA TYR A 52 -15.17 9.18 12.84
C TYR A 52 -14.45 9.12 14.19
N LYS A 53 -14.05 10.27 14.76
CA LYS A 53 -13.38 10.32 16.06
C LYS A 53 -14.23 9.70 17.16
N THR A 54 -15.53 10.03 17.20
CA THR A 54 -16.44 9.49 18.21
C THR A 54 -16.57 7.97 18.10
N ALA A 55 -16.74 7.44 16.90
CA ALA A 55 -16.81 6.00 16.66
C ALA A 55 -15.50 5.30 17.06
N ARG A 56 -14.35 5.92 16.74
CA ARG A 56 -13.02 5.42 17.06
C ARG A 56 -12.78 5.38 18.57
N ASP A 57 -13.07 6.47 19.26
CA ASP A 57 -12.86 6.59 20.71
C ASP A 57 -13.78 5.60 21.45
N ALA A 58 -15.03 5.43 20.99
CA ALA A 58 -15.94 4.41 21.52
C ALA A 58 -15.44 2.97 21.26
N HIS A 59 -14.87 2.71 20.09
CA HIS A 59 -14.26 1.40 19.76
C HIS A 59 -13.12 1.09 20.72
N TYR A 60 -12.16 2.02 20.91
CA TYR A 60 -11.04 1.82 21.83
C TYR A 60 -11.47 1.71 23.29
N ALA A 61 -12.46 2.49 23.72
CA ALA A 61 -13.01 2.39 25.08
C ALA A 61 -13.65 1.02 25.37
N SER A 62 -14.12 0.32 24.34
CA SER A 62 -14.78 -0.99 24.49
C SER A 62 -13.81 -2.16 24.72
N ASN A 63 -12.49 -1.94 24.65
CA ASN A 63 -11.45 -2.98 24.67
C ASN A 63 -11.71 -4.14 23.68
N LYS A 64 -12.55 -3.93 22.66
CA LYS A 64 -12.81 -4.91 21.63
C LYS A 64 -11.63 -4.89 20.67
N PHE A 65 -10.86 -5.96 20.68
CA PHE A 65 -9.93 -6.25 19.59
C PHE A 65 -10.74 -6.62 18.35
N GLY A 66 -10.64 -5.81 17.29
CA GLY A 66 -11.27 -6.06 16.01
C GLY A 66 -11.02 -4.93 15.03
N ASP A 67 -11.38 -5.17 13.77
CA ASP A 67 -11.20 -4.17 12.71
C ASP A 67 -12.13 -2.98 12.96
N PHE A 68 -11.54 -1.81 13.21
CA PHE A 68 -12.27 -0.56 13.29
C PHE A 68 -12.58 -0.07 11.87
N MET A 69 -13.81 -0.29 11.43
CA MET A 69 -14.33 0.21 10.16
C MET A 69 -15.56 1.09 10.40
N PRO A 70 -15.36 2.36 10.82
CA PRO A 70 -16.48 3.27 10.97
C PRO A 70 -17.08 3.52 9.58
N ASN A 71 -18.40 3.34 9.45
CA ASN A 71 -19.10 3.69 8.22
C ASN A 71 -19.27 5.23 8.14
N VAL A 72 -18.18 5.93 7.85
CA VAL A 72 -18.12 7.39 7.74
C VAL A 72 -17.59 7.76 6.35
N ALA A 73 -18.24 8.74 5.71
CA ALA A 73 -17.88 9.15 4.36
C ALA A 73 -16.52 9.88 4.34
N GLN A 74 -15.52 9.25 3.70
CA GLN A 74 -14.25 9.89 3.35
C GLN A 74 -14.37 10.59 1.99
N LYS A 75 -13.53 11.61 1.76
CA LYS A 75 -13.33 12.16 0.42
C LYS A 75 -12.79 11.07 -0.49
N GLN A 76 -13.24 11.10 -1.74
CA GLN A 76 -12.81 10.15 -2.76
C GLN A 76 -11.58 10.67 -3.50
N ILE A 77 -10.89 9.76 -4.20
CA ILE A 77 -9.83 10.11 -5.15
C ILE A 77 -10.48 10.73 -6.40
N ASP A 78 -9.97 11.89 -6.81
CA ASP A 78 -10.33 12.54 -8.07
C ASP A 78 -9.38 12.05 -9.17
N PHE A 79 -9.89 11.28 -10.11
CA PHE A 79 -9.11 10.60 -11.15
C PHE A 79 -9.10 11.41 -12.45
N ASP A 80 -7.91 11.79 -12.92
CA ASP A 80 -7.68 12.36 -14.25
C ASP A 80 -6.61 11.53 -14.96
N LEU A 81 -6.89 11.19 -16.22
CA LEU A 81 -5.97 10.43 -17.07
C LEU A 81 -6.05 10.95 -18.50
N LYS A 82 -4.89 11.27 -19.05
CA LYS A 82 -4.69 11.63 -20.45
C LYS A 82 -3.77 10.62 -21.09
N TYR A 83 -3.92 10.43 -22.40
CA TYR A 83 -2.93 9.69 -23.17
C TYR A 83 -2.70 10.33 -24.52
N SER A 84 -1.51 10.12 -25.06
CA SER A 84 -1.10 10.64 -26.35
C SER A 84 -0.14 9.69 -27.05
N GLN A 85 -0.17 9.72 -28.38
CA GLN A 85 0.77 9.01 -29.23
C GLN A 85 1.16 9.95 -30.37
N PRO A 86 2.45 10.30 -30.54
CA PRO A 86 2.84 11.36 -31.47
C PRO A 86 2.68 10.95 -32.94
N SER A 87 2.91 9.67 -33.27
CA SER A 87 2.79 9.12 -34.62
C SER A 87 2.46 7.61 -34.56
N PRO A 88 1.95 7.00 -35.65
CA PRO A 88 1.81 5.55 -35.73
C PRO A 88 3.12 4.84 -35.40
N GLY A 89 3.03 3.77 -34.61
CA GLY A 89 4.18 2.99 -34.16
C GLY A 89 5.05 3.62 -33.05
N ALA A 90 4.85 4.89 -32.69
CA ALA A 90 5.52 5.49 -31.53
C ALA A 90 4.85 5.04 -30.21
N ASP A 91 5.61 5.00 -29.12
CA ASP A 91 5.07 4.69 -27.80
C ASP A 91 3.91 5.62 -27.40
N ILE A 92 2.94 5.04 -26.71
CA ILE A 92 1.81 5.75 -26.13
C ILE A 92 2.22 6.23 -24.74
N THR A 93 2.13 7.53 -24.51
CA THR A 93 2.38 8.14 -23.20
C THR A 93 1.05 8.29 -22.47
N LEU A 94 0.99 7.77 -21.26
CA LEU A 94 -0.12 7.90 -20.31
C LEU A 94 0.30 8.89 -19.22
N ASP A 95 -0.61 9.77 -18.83
CA ASP A 95 -0.36 10.82 -17.85
C ASP A 95 -1.56 10.97 -16.91
N ALA A 96 -1.35 10.61 -15.65
CA ALA A 96 -2.31 10.72 -14.56
C ALA A 96 -1.94 11.82 -13.54
N SER A 97 -1.03 12.74 -13.91
CA SER A 97 -0.57 13.84 -13.05
C SER A 97 -1.67 14.82 -12.63
N GLY A 98 -2.80 14.84 -13.36
CA GLY A 98 -3.98 15.62 -12.98
C GLY A 98 -4.80 15.02 -11.84
N SER A 99 -4.55 13.76 -11.47
CA SER A 99 -5.27 13.08 -10.39
C SER A 99 -4.95 13.71 -9.03
N LYS A 100 -5.93 13.74 -8.14
CA LYS A 100 -5.82 14.34 -6.80
C LYS A 100 -6.32 13.38 -5.75
N VAL A 101 -5.64 13.40 -4.61
CA VAL A 101 -6.06 12.69 -3.40
C VAL A 101 -6.25 13.69 -2.26
N PRO A 102 -7.13 13.40 -1.28
CA PRO A 102 -7.41 14.32 -0.19
C PRO A 102 -6.16 14.79 0.54
N SER A 103 -5.22 13.90 0.79
CA SER A 103 -4.00 14.21 1.53
C SER A 103 -2.96 14.99 0.71
N GLY A 104 -3.09 14.99 -0.62
CA GLY A 104 -2.08 15.49 -1.56
C GLY A 104 -0.93 14.51 -1.86
N HIS A 105 -0.85 13.37 -1.16
CA HIS A 105 0.20 12.37 -1.34
C HIS A 105 -0.34 11.13 -2.05
N ILE A 106 -0.11 11.07 -3.36
CA ILE A 106 -0.62 10.01 -4.23
C ILE A 106 0.49 9.03 -4.63
N LEU A 107 0.20 7.74 -4.46
CA LEU A 107 0.97 6.67 -5.07
C LEU A 107 0.30 6.19 -6.35
N TYR A 108 1.11 5.95 -7.38
CA TYR A 108 0.67 5.44 -8.67
C TYR A 108 1.26 4.05 -8.93
N GLN A 109 0.44 3.16 -9.46
CA GLN A 109 0.87 1.84 -9.90
C GLN A 109 0.15 1.41 -11.18
N TRP A 110 0.92 1.15 -12.25
CA TRP A 110 0.41 0.77 -13.55
C TRP A 110 0.40 -0.75 -13.74
N ASN A 111 -0.59 -1.27 -14.47
CA ASN A 111 -0.70 -2.68 -14.91
C ASN A 111 -0.57 -3.74 -13.80
N ASN A 112 -0.80 -3.37 -12.54
CA ASN A 112 -0.47 -4.18 -11.36
C ASN A 112 1.02 -4.60 -11.30
N ASP A 113 1.87 -3.99 -12.12
CA ASP A 113 3.31 -4.15 -12.09
C ASP A 113 3.88 -3.23 -11.01
N LYS A 114 4.56 -3.80 -10.03
CA LYS A 114 5.19 -3.04 -8.93
C LYS A 114 6.36 -2.17 -9.40
N ALA A 115 6.94 -2.45 -10.55
CA ALA A 115 8.03 -1.65 -11.12
C ALA A 115 7.51 -0.38 -11.82
N ALA A 116 6.31 -0.43 -12.38
CA ALA A 116 5.71 0.67 -13.13
C ALA A 116 5.00 1.65 -12.19
N THR A 117 5.77 2.57 -11.61
CA THR A 117 5.29 3.60 -10.68
C THR A 117 5.42 5.01 -11.26
N GLY A 118 4.81 6.00 -10.61
CA GLY A 118 4.84 7.40 -10.99
C GLY A 118 3.64 7.86 -11.83
N ALA A 119 3.47 9.17 -11.95
CA ALA A 119 2.30 9.80 -12.57
C ALA A 119 2.20 9.55 -14.09
N THR A 120 3.30 9.18 -14.74
CA THR A 120 3.36 8.94 -16.19
C THR A 120 3.86 7.53 -16.50
N HIS A 121 3.33 6.92 -17.55
CA HIS A 121 3.75 5.59 -18.00
C HIS A 121 3.78 5.52 -19.53
N LYS A 122 4.67 4.69 -20.07
CA LYS A 122 4.76 4.45 -21.51
C LYS A 122 4.36 3.02 -21.83
N VAL A 123 3.55 2.88 -22.87
CA VAL A 123 3.13 1.59 -23.41
C VAL A 123 3.57 1.51 -24.87
N ALA A 124 4.18 0.40 -25.24
CA ALA A 124 4.57 0.17 -26.63
C ALA A 124 3.33 0.17 -27.54
N ALA A 125 3.45 0.77 -28.72
CA ALA A 125 2.38 0.72 -29.70
C ALA A 125 2.16 -0.70 -30.23
N GLY A 126 0.89 -1.08 -30.38
CA GLY A 126 0.51 -2.26 -31.14
C GLY A 126 0.39 -1.94 -32.63
N ALA A 127 -0.24 -2.84 -33.38
CA ALA A 127 -0.67 -2.53 -34.74
C ALA A 127 -1.61 -1.32 -34.76
N SER A 128 -1.57 -0.50 -35.81
CA SER A 128 -2.50 0.63 -35.96
C SER A 128 -3.95 0.15 -35.84
N GLY A 129 -4.75 0.85 -35.04
CA GLY A 129 -6.13 0.50 -34.69
C GLY A 129 -6.27 -0.57 -33.60
N SER A 130 -5.19 -1.21 -33.16
CA SER A 130 -5.24 -2.19 -32.08
C SER A 130 -5.52 -1.52 -30.72
N THR A 131 -6.28 -2.21 -29.88
CA THR A 131 -6.62 -1.78 -28.53
C THR A 131 -5.87 -2.62 -27.51
N GLN A 132 -5.25 -1.95 -26.53
CA GLN A 132 -4.61 -2.57 -25.38
C GLN A 132 -5.34 -2.12 -24.11
N THR A 133 -5.51 -3.01 -23.13
CA THR A 133 -6.08 -2.63 -21.83
C THR A 133 -4.97 -2.32 -20.86
N VAL A 134 -5.01 -1.12 -20.28
CA VAL A 134 -4.08 -0.70 -19.23
C VAL A 134 -4.86 -0.55 -17.93
N SER A 135 -4.22 -0.86 -16.80
CA SER A 135 -4.77 -0.56 -15.48
C SER A 135 -3.93 0.49 -14.74
N LEU A 136 -4.59 1.34 -13.96
CA LEU A 136 -3.96 2.23 -13.00
C LEU A 136 -4.60 2.01 -11.63
N TRP A 137 -3.75 1.91 -10.62
CA TRP A 137 -4.11 1.95 -9.21
C TRP A 137 -3.50 3.19 -8.58
N LEU A 138 -4.33 3.91 -7.82
CA LEU A 138 -3.98 5.11 -7.07
C LEU A 138 -4.22 4.84 -5.59
N MET A 139 -3.31 5.29 -4.72
CA MET A 139 -3.50 5.22 -3.27
C MET A 139 -3.16 6.54 -2.61
N ASP A 140 -4.02 6.94 -1.68
CA ASP A 140 -3.71 7.93 -0.67
C ASP A 140 -3.29 7.19 0.60
N GLU A 141 -1.98 7.12 0.86
CA GLU A 141 -1.47 6.37 2.01
C GLU A 141 -1.91 6.95 3.36
N MET A 142 -2.08 8.28 3.43
CA MET A 142 -2.50 8.95 4.66
C MET A 142 -3.98 8.72 4.94
N CYS A 143 -4.82 8.74 3.91
CA CYS A 143 -6.25 8.53 4.08
C CYS A 143 -6.66 7.05 4.01
N GLY A 144 -5.76 6.15 3.65
CA GLY A 144 -6.03 4.71 3.53
C GLY A 144 -7.03 4.35 2.43
N ILE A 145 -7.25 5.26 1.48
CA ILE A 145 -8.19 5.06 0.36
C ILE A 145 -7.41 4.74 -0.92
N ASN A 146 -8.03 3.96 -1.80
CA ASN A 146 -7.45 3.62 -3.09
C ASN A 146 -8.51 3.63 -4.19
N TYR A 147 -8.05 3.77 -5.43
CA TYR A 147 -8.88 3.77 -6.63
C TYR A 147 -8.19 2.96 -7.71
N SER A 148 -8.93 2.08 -8.39
CA SER A 148 -8.40 1.30 -9.51
C SER A 148 -9.31 1.41 -10.72
N LYS A 149 -8.71 1.60 -11.90
CA LYS A 149 -9.44 1.63 -13.16
C LYS A 149 -8.67 0.92 -14.26
N LYS A 150 -9.39 0.13 -15.06
CA LYS A 150 -8.92 -0.40 -16.34
C LYS A 150 -9.51 0.46 -17.46
N PHE A 151 -8.72 0.78 -18.47
CA PHE A 151 -9.17 1.57 -19.61
C PHE A 151 -8.50 1.09 -20.91
N PRO A 152 -9.21 1.17 -22.04
CA PRO A 152 -8.65 0.84 -23.35
C PRO A 152 -7.78 1.98 -23.87
N VAL A 153 -6.69 1.62 -24.51
CA VAL A 153 -5.77 2.53 -25.21
C VAL A 153 -5.65 2.04 -26.64
N VAL A 154 -5.94 2.92 -27.61
CA VAL A 154 -5.91 2.58 -29.03
C VAL A 154 -4.61 3.10 -29.64
N SER A 155 -3.92 2.23 -30.38
CA SER A 155 -2.74 2.62 -31.15
C SER A 155 -3.16 3.32 -32.44
N LYS A 156 -2.57 4.47 -32.73
CA LYS A 156 -2.65 5.18 -34.01
C LYS A 156 -1.98 4.40 -35.12
#